data_AF-X1IKS9-F1
#
_entry.id   AF-X1IKS9-F1
#
_cell.length_a   1.000
_cell.length_b   1.000
_cell.length_c   1.000
_cell.angle_alpha   90.00
_cell.angle_beta   90.00
_cell.angle_gamma   90.00
#
_symmetry.space_group_name_H-M   'P 1'
#
loop_
_entity.id
_entity.type
_entity.pdbx_description
1 polymer ?
#
loop_
_entity_poly.entity_id
_entity_poly.type
_entity_poly.pdbx_seq_one_letter_code
_entity_poly.pdbx_strand_id
1 'polypeptide(L)'
;KEQGIYYTPKFVTDYIVKETVGRFIKEHSYNDIFNIKILDPACGSGSFLIRAYDELLHYHARQKGKSPAELDHWERLSILNRNIFGVDLDRQAVEITRLSLLLRSLMKREILPSLADNIRQGNSLISGTEEELRHYFGDNWQEKKPFNWEEEFKDIMANGGFDVVIGNPPHGAKLDSRTINYISHSNLGMEGSHNSAILFTKRGLQLTRVQGLITFVIPKSFCYSDSWKAARLLLYKELLTLLDVSMGFE
;
A
#
# COMPACT_ATOMS: atom_id res chain seq x y z
N LYS A 1 3.46 11.10 23.96
CA LYS A 1 3.83 11.20 22.53
C LYS A 1 2.70 10.54 21.75
N GLU A 2 1.65 11.30 21.51
CA GLU A 2 0.43 10.86 20.81
C GLU A 2 0.45 11.48 19.41
N GLN A 3 0.09 10.69 18.39
CA GLN A 3 0.10 10.99 16.96
C GLN A 3 1.50 11.01 16.28
N GLY A 4 2.08 9.82 16.13
CA GLY A 4 3.26 9.59 15.29
C GLY A 4 2.88 9.46 13.81
N ILE A 5 2.58 10.56 13.14
CA ILE A 5 2.52 10.60 11.68
C ILE A 5 3.97 10.64 11.19
N TYR A 6 4.50 9.48 10.78
CA TYR A 6 5.86 9.39 10.24
C TYR A 6 5.84 9.75 8.76
N TYR A 7 6.31 10.95 8.43
CA TYR A 7 6.42 11.38 7.05
C TYR A 7 7.67 10.75 6.42
N THR A 8 7.48 10.00 5.33
CA THR A 8 8.59 9.50 4.52
C THR A 8 9.23 10.67 3.77
N PRO A 9 10.53 10.95 3.94
CA PRO A 9 11.18 12.03 3.20
C PRO A 9 10.99 11.88 1.69
N LYS A 10 10.73 12.98 0.99
CA LYS A 10 10.38 12.97 -0.44
C LYS A 10 11.39 12.18 -1.29
N PHE A 11 12.69 12.31 -1.00
CA PHE A 11 13.73 11.60 -1.74
C PHE A 11 13.63 10.07 -1.59
N VAL A 12 13.26 9.57 -0.40
CA VAL A 12 13.05 8.13 -0.15
C VAL A 12 11.86 7.66 -0.96
N THR A 13 10.74 8.39 -0.90
CA THR A 13 9.54 8.08 -1.68
C THR A 13 9.82 8.07 -3.18
N ASP A 14 10.52 9.10 -3.69
CA ASP A 14 10.89 9.20 -5.11
C ASP A 14 11.76 8.03 -5.56
N TYR A 15 12.77 7.69 -4.78
CA TYR A 15 13.67 6.58 -5.07
C TYR A 15 12.91 5.25 -5.08
N ILE A 16 12.15 4.95 -4.02
CA ILE A 16 11.43 3.69 -3.88
C ILE A 16 10.39 3.52 -4.99
N VAL A 17 9.64 4.56 -5.32
CA VAL A 17 8.67 4.48 -6.42
C VAL A 17 9.37 4.25 -7.75
N LYS A 18 10.52 4.89 -8.00
CA LYS A 18 11.29 4.68 -9.22
C LYS A 18 11.84 3.25 -9.34
N GLU A 19 12.36 2.70 -8.25
CA GLU A 19 12.90 1.33 -8.22
C GLU A 19 11.81 0.24 -8.18
N THR A 20 10.57 0.61 -7.87
CA THR A 20 9.43 -0.32 -7.82
C THR A 20 8.54 -0.16 -9.04
N VAL A 21 7.76 0.93 -9.10
CA VAL A 21 6.82 1.22 -10.20
C VAL A 21 7.59 1.49 -11.49
N GLY A 22 8.67 2.27 -11.42
CA GLY A 22 9.51 2.54 -12.60
C GLY A 22 10.22 1.30 -13.13
N ARG A 23 10.54 0.32 -12.27
CA ARG A 23 11.03 -1.00 -12.68
C ARG A 23 9.94 -1.81 -13.37
N PHE A 24 8.77 -1.92 -12.75
CA PHE A 24 7.61 -2.62 -13.33
C PHE A 24 7.28 -2.08 -14.73
N ILE A 25 7.30 -0.75 -14.91
CA ILE A 25 7.10 -0.07 -16.20
C ILE A 25 8.09 -0.50 -17.28
N LYS A 26 9.35 -0.77 -16.93
CA LYS A 26 10.37 -1.19 -17.90
C LYS A 26 10.23 -2.65 -18.32
N GLU A 27 9.64 -3.47 -17.46
CA GLU A 27 9.55 -4.92 -17.63
C GLU A 27 8.23 -5.37 -18.29
N HIS A 28 7.26 -4.46 -18.48
CA HIS A 28 5.93 -4.79 -18.99
C HIS A 28 5.50 -3.92 -20.18
N SER A 29 4.47 -4.37 -20.92
CA SER A 29 3.94 -3.64 -22.07
C SER A 29 3.10 -2.43 -21.66
N TYR A 30 2.90 -1.49 -22.57
CA TYR A 30 2.02 -0.33 -22.32
C TYR A 30 0.61 -0.73 -21.87
N ASN A 31 0.04 -1.80 -22.43
CA ASN A 31 -1.30 -2.26 -22.06
C ASN A 31 -1.34 -2.80 -20.63
N ASP A 32 -0.28 -3.47 -20.18
CA ASP A 32 -0.16 -3.93 -18.80
C ASP A 32 -0.06 -2.74 -17.86
N ILE A 33 0.78 -1.75 -18.20
CA ILE A 33 0.95 -0.53 -17.38
C ILE A 33 -0.31 0.32 -17.33
N PHE A 34 -1.08 0.37 -18.42
CA PHE A 34 -2.33 1.11 -18.43
C PHE A 34 -3.37 0.53 -17.46
N ASN A 35 -3.23 -0.75 -17.09
CA ASN A 35 -4.14 -1.48 -16.21
C ASN A 35 -3.52 -1.95 -14.89
N ILE A 36 -2.29 -1.52 -14.57
CA ILE A 36 -1.56 -1.89 -13.34
C ILE A 36 -2.36 -1.53 -12.07
N LYS A 37 -2.36 -2.39 -11.06
CA LYS A 37 -2.98 -2.16 -9.75
C LYS A 37 -1.90 -1.94 -8.69
N ILE A 38 -1.82 -0.72 -8.17
CA ILE A 38 -0.85 -0.29 -7.16
C ILE A 38 -1.57 -0.05 -5.85
N LEU A 39 -1.15 -0.73 -4.78
CA LEU A 39 -1.72 -0.60 -3.43
C LEU A 39 -0.69 -0.05 -2.43
N ASP A 40 -1.15 0.85 -1.56
CA ASP A 40 -0.54 1.09 -0.25
C ASP A 40 -1.52 0.68 0.87
N PRO A 41 -1.23 -0.39 1.64
CA PRO A 41 -2.14 -0.92 2.65
C PRO A 41 -2.14 -0.11 3.96
N ALA A 42 -1.28 0.90 4.11
CA ALA A 42 -1.27 1.83 5.23
C ALA A 42 -0.90 3.22 4.71
N CYS A 43 -1.77 3.76 3.84
CA CYS A 43 -1.38 4.83 2.92
C CYS A 43 -1.08 6.17 3.59
N GLY A 44 -1.51 6.40 4.84
CA GLY A 44 -1.29 7.64 5.55
C GLY A 44 -1.79 8.84 4.76
N SER A 45 -0.91 9.81 4.50
CA SER A 45 -1.19 10.98 3.66
C SER A 45 -1.08 10.74 2.14
N GLY A 46 -0.80 9.49 1.72
CA GLY A 46 -0.80 9.09 0.31
C GLY A 46 0.48 9.39 -0.45
N SER A 47 1.59 9.70 0.23
CA SER A 47 2.83 10.14 -0.42
C SER A 47 3.35 9.18 -1.49
N PHE A 48 3.33 7.86 -1.24
CA PHE A 48 3.70 6.83 -2.21
C PHE A 48 2.72 6.76 -3.37
N LEU A 49 1.41 6.79 -3.09
CA LEU A 49 0.36 6.71 -4.11
C LEU A 49 0.38 7.93 -5.05
N ILE A 50 0.58 9.13 -4.52
CA ILE A 50 0.70 10.35 -5.32
C ILE A 50 1.92 10.28 -6.23
N ARG A 51 3.06 9.81 -5.71
CA ARG A 51 4.28 9.69 -6.51
C ARG A 51 4.20 8.56 -7.54
N ALA A 52 3.53 7.45 -7.22
CA ALA A 52 3.24 6.37 -8.16
C ALA A 52 2.32 6.84 -9.30
N TYR A 53 1.26 7.58 -8.96
CA TYR A 53 0.38 8.22 -9.94
C TYR A 53 1.16 9.13 -10.89
N ASP A 54 2.08 9.94 -10.35
CA ASP A 54 2.95 10.78 -11.17
C ASP A 54 3.80 9.97 -12.14
N GLU A 55 4.37 8.83 -11.71
CA GLU A 55 5.16 7.97 -12.59
C GLU A 55 4.31 7.44 -13.76
N LEU A 56 3.08 7.00 -13.47
CA LEU A 56 2.14 6.52 -14.49
C LEU A 56 1.72 7.63 -15.47
N LEU A 57 1.46 8.85 -14.98
CA LEU A 57 1.16 10.01 -15.83
C LEU A 57 2.32 10.33 -16.78
N HIS A 58 3.55 10.37 -16.27
CA HIS A 58 4.73 10.64 -17.11
C HIS A 58 4.98 9.54 -18.12
N TYR A 59 4.76 8.28 -17.74
CA TYR A 59 4.86 7.17 -18.68
C TYR A 59 3.79 7.24 -19.78
N HIS A 60 2.52 7.39 -19.41
CA HIS A 60 1.41 7.50 -20.37
C HIS A 60 1.58 8.68 -21.32
N ALA A 61 1.97 9.85 -20.83
CA ALA A 61 2.23 11.03 -21.65
C ALA A 61 3.33 10.76 -22.70
N ARG A 62 4.45 10.15 -22.29
CA ARG A 62 5.54 9.77 -23.22
C ARG A 62 5.06 8.83 -24.31
N GLN A 63 4.20 7.86 -23.99
CA GLN A 63 3.63 6.93 -24.98
C GLN A 63 2.70 7.62 -25.98
N LYS A 64 2.12 8.76 -25.60
CA LYS A 64 1.30 9.61 -26.47
C LYS A 64 2.11 10.71 -27.19
N GLY A 65 3.41 10.80 -26.98
CA GLY A 65 4.22 11.90 -27.51
C GLY A 65 3.88 13.26 -26.90
N LYS A 66 3.34 13.27 -25.67
CA LYS A 66 2.87 14.45 -24.93
C LYS A 66 3.71 14.67 -23.67
N SER A 67 3.63 15.87 -23.10
CA SER A 67 3.97 16.13 -21.71
C SER A 67 2.79 15.82 -20.77
N PRO A 68 3.01 15.57 -19.46
CA PRO A 68 1.93 15.32 -18.51
C PRO A 68 0.90 16.46 -18.39
N ALA A 69 1.30 17.69 -18.74
CA ALA A 69 0.44 18.88 -18.74
C ALA A 69 -0.49 18.94 -19.97
N GLU A 70 -0.22 18.15 -21.01
CA GLU A 70 -1.05 18.05 -22.21
C GLU A 70 -2.02 16.85 -22.16
N LEU A 71 -1.97 16.06 -21.09
CA LEU A 71 -2.97 15.04 -20.83
C LEU A 71 -4.29 15.70 -20.44
N ASP A 72 -5.37 15.28 -21.08
CA ASP A 72 -6.69 15.79 -20.74
C ASP A 72 -7.18 15.23 -19.39
N HIS A 73 -8.29 15.81 -18.92
CA HIS A 73 -8.91 15.40 -17.66
C HIS A 73 -9.24 13.89 -17.61
N TRP A 74 -9.76 13.34 -18.70
CA TRP A 74 -10.20 11.95 -18.76
C TRP A 74 -9.01 10.98 -18.74
N GLU A 75 -7.91 11.30 -19.43
CA GLU A 75 -6.68 10.53 -19.38
C GLU A 75 -6.15 10.44 -17.95
N ARG A 76 -6.10 11.58 -17.25
CA ARG A 76 -5.61 11.69 -15.87
C ARG A 76 -6.50 10.90 -14.89
N LEU A 77 -7.81 11.10 -14.96
CA LEU A 77 -8.77 10.38 -14.12
C LEU A 77 -8.78 8.87 -14.41
N SER A 78 -8.66 8.47 -15.66
CA SER A 78 -8.59 7.05 -16.03
C SER A 78 -7.37 6.39 -15.41
N ILE A 79 -6.19 7.04 -15.46
CA ILE A 79 -4.98 6.51 -14.84
C ILE A 79 -5.13 6.42 -13.31
N LEU A 80 -5.72 7.45 -12.69
CA LEU A 80 -5.92 7.48 -11.24
C LEU A 80 -6.88 6.36 -10.79
N ASN A 81 -8.10 6.35 -11.31
CA ASN A 81 -9.18 5.47 -10.87
C ASN A 81 -8.90 3.99 -11.18
N ARG A 82 -8.17 3.70 -12.27
CA ARG A 82 -7.85 2.32 -12.63
C ARG A 82 -6.73 1.74 -11.80
N ASN A 83 -5.78 2.56 -11.33
CA ASN A 83 -4.46 2.05 -10.98
C ASN A 83 -4.02 2.32 -9.55
N ILE A 84 -4.63 3.29 -8.85
CA ILE A 84 -4.17 3.73 -7.53
C ILE A 84 -5.15 3.31 -6.45
N PHE A 85 -4.69 2.53 -5.47
CA PHE A 85 -5.49 2.00 -4.38
C PHE A 85 -4.79 2.20 -3.04
N GLY A 86 -5.57 2.44 -1.99
CA GLY A 86 -5.04 2.72 -0.67
C GLY A 86 -5.99 2.30 0.43
N VAL A 87 -5.43 1.84 1.55
CA VAL A 87 -6.19 1.57 2.77
C VAL A 87 -5.49 2.25 3.94
N ASP A 88 -6.26 2.88 4.81
CA ASP A 88 -5.75 3.36 6.10
C ASP A 88 -6.79 3.23 7.22
N LEU A 89 -6.32 3.02 8.44
CA LEU A 89 -7.19 2.91 9.61
C LEU A 89 -7.75 4.28 10.03
N ASP A 90 -6.97 5.34 9.86
CA ASP A 90 -7.36 6.71 10.19
C ASP A 90 -8.19 7.32 9.05
N ARG A 91 -9.42 7.74 9.38
CA ARG A 91 -10.31 8.40 8.44
C ARG A 91 -9.70 9.69 7.90
N GLN A 92 -9.00 10.46 8.73
CA GLN A 92 -8.42 11.73 8.31
C GLN A 92 -7.32 11.50 7.28
N ALA A 93 -6.48 10.48 7.47
CA ALA A 93 -5.45 10.07 6.53
C ALA A 93 -6.06 9.68 5.17
N VAL A 94 -7.15 8.91 5.17
CA VAL A 94 -7.93 8.58 3.95
C VAL A 94 -8.43 9.83 3.24
N GLU A 95 -9.06 10.78 3.95
CA GLU A 95 -9.59 11.99 3.31
C GLU A 95 -8.47 12.90 2.79
N ILE A 96 -7.35 13.02 3.51
CA ILE A 96 -6.16 13.76 3.03
C ILE A 96 -5.62 13.12 1.75
N THR A 97 -5.46 11.80 1.73
CA THR A 97 -4.99 11.06 0.55
C THR A 97 -5.91 11.27 -0.65
N ARG A 98 -7.23 11.14 -0.46
CA ARG A 98 -8.22 11.38 -1.52
C ARG A 98 -8.12 12.80 -2.06
N LEU A 99 -8.09 13.81 -1.18
CA LEU A 99 -7.97 15.21 -1.59
C LEU A 99 -6.65 15.47 -2.33
N SER A 100 -5.52 14.95 -1.83
CA SER A 100 -4.22 15.14 -2.46
C SER A 100 -4.14 14.50 -3.85
N LEU A 101 -4.70 13.30 -4.03
CA LEU A 101 -4.77 12.64 -5.34
C LEU A 101 -5.69 13.41 -6.30
N LEU A 102 -6.85 13.86 -5.83
CA LEU A 102 -7.77 14.67 -6.61
C LEU A 102 -7.12 15.98 -7.08
N LEU A 103 -6.51 16.73 -6.16
CA LEU A 103 -5.78 17.96 -6.48
C LEU A 103 -4.64 17.69 -7.46
N ARG A 104 -3.95 16.56 -7.32
CA ARG A 104 -2.89 16.18 -8.26
C ARG A 104 -3.44 15.82 -9.65
N SER A 105 -4.65 15.28 -9.73
CA SER A 105 -5.30 14.91 -10.99
C SER A 105 -5.92 16.09 -11.75
N LEU A 106 -6.28 17.17 -11.04
CA LEU A 106 -6.95 18.33 -11.62
C LEU A 106 -6.05 19.14 -12.57
N MET A 107 -6.64 19.59 -13.67
CA MET A 107 -6.06 20.57 -14.59
C MET A 107 -6.82 21.91 -14.56
N LYS A 108 -8.15 21.88 -14.41
CA LYS A 108 -9.06 23.04 -14.35
C LYS A 108 -10.20 22.79 -13.33
N ARG A 109 -11.10 23.77 -13.14
CA ARG A 109 -12.31 23.63 -12.29
C ARG A 109 -13.31 22.66 -12.93
N GLU A 110 -13.05 21.37 -12.79
CA GLU A 110 -13.89 20.28 -13.30
C GLU A 110 -14.56 19.52 -12.15
N ILE A 111 -15.55 18.71 -12.48
CA ILE A 111 -16.26 17.85 -11.51
C ILE A 111 -15.27 16.81 -10.99
N LEU A 112 -15.11 16.76 -9.68
CA LEU A 112 -14.24 15.79 -9.02
C LEU A 112 -14.91 14.42 -9.02
N PRO A 113 -14.26 13.37 -9.56
CA PRO A 113 -14.77 12.02 -9.38
C PRO A 113 -14.64 11.62 -7.91
N SER A 114 -15.44 10.64 -7.49
CA SER A 114 -15.26 10.00 -6.19
C SER A 114 -14.03 9.09 -6.23
N LEU A 115 -13.14 9.21 -5.24
CA LEU A 115 -12.08 8.23 -4.94
C LEU A 115 -12.49 7.29 -3.80
N ALA A 116 -13.78 7.24 -3.45
CA ALA A 116 -14.26 6.42 -2.34
C ALA A 116 -13.99 4.93 -2.57
N ASP A 117 -14.02 4.49 -3.83
CA ASP A 117 -13.85 3.08 -4.19
C ASP A 117 -12.38 2.64 -4.26
N ASN A 118 -11.45 3.59 -4.39
CA ASN A 118 -10.01 3.36 -4.53
C ASN A 118 -9.26 3.47 -3.20
N ILE A 119 -9.57 4.53 -2.43
CA ILE A 119 -8.93 4.81 -1.15
C ILE A 119 -9.97 4.57 -0.07
N ARG A 120 -9.77 3.56 0.78
CA ARG A 120 -10.79 3.10 1.75
C ARG A 120 -10.29 3.17 3.18
N GLN A 121 -11.23 3.33 4.11
CA GLN A 121 -10.94 3.20 5.53
C GLN A 121 -11.01 1.73 5.94
N GLY A 122 -9.98 1.24 6.63
CA GLY A 122 -9.96 -0.13 7.14
C GLY A 122 -8.67 -0.51 7.86
N ASN A 123 -8.75 -1.59 8.61
CA ASN A 123 -7.62 -2.24 9.26
C ASN A 123 -7.10 -3.37 8.37
N SER A 124 -6.05 -3.06 7.63
CA SER A 124 -5.40 -4.00 6.71
C SER A 124 -4.89 -5.29 7.37
N LEU A 125 -4.74 -5.32 8.70
CA LEU A 125 -4.29 -6.51 9.43
C LEU A 125 -5.45 -7.42 9.87
N ILE A 126 -6.70 -6.95 9.83
CA ILE A 126 -7.88 -7.70 10.30
C ILE A 126 -8.84 -7.94 9.13
N SER A 127 -9.03 -9.20 8.77
CA SER A 127 -9.89 -9.64 7.66
C SER A 127 -10.43 -11.03 7.98
N GLY A 128 -11.75 -11.21 8.00
CA GLY A 128 -12.35 -12.49 8.35
C GLY A 128 -13.86 -12.45 8.18
N THR A 129 -14.51 -13.60 8.34
CA THR A 129 -15.96 -13.68 8.33
C THR A 129 -16.54 -13.04 9.60
N GLU A 130 -17.82 -12.65 9.57
CA GLU A 130 -18.49 -12.11 10.75
C GLU A 130 -18.39 -13.07 11.95
N GLU A 131 -18.55 -14.37 11.73
CA GLU A 131 -18.45 -15.40 12.77
C GLU A 131 -17.05 -15.42 13.42
N GLU A 132 -16.00 -15.41 12.60
CA GLU A 132 -14.61 -15.37 13.07
C GLU A 132 -14.33 -14.08 13.85
N LEU A 133 -14.76 -12.94 13.32
CA LEU A 133 -14.52 -11.64 13.95
C LEU A 133 -15.28 -11.50 15.27
N ARG A 134 -16.52 -12.00 15.35
CA ARG A 134 -17.27 -12.08 16.61
C ARG A 134 -16.59 -12.98 17.63
N HIS A 135 -16.01 -14.10 17.20
CA HIS A 135 -15.29 -15.01 18.09
C HIS A 135 -14.11 -14.31 18.80
N TYR A 136 -13.31 -13.51 18.07
CA TYR A 136 -12.13 -12.86 18.65
C TYR A 136 -12.40 -11.51 19.32
N PHE A 137 -13.35 -10.73 18.81
CA PHE A 137 -13.57 -9.35 19.22
C PHE A 137 -14.90 -9.10 19.96
N GLY A 138 -15.80 -10.09 19.96
CA GLY A 138 -17.15 -9.98 20.52
C GLY A 138 -18.09 -9.18 19.61
N ASP A 139 -19.20 -8.70 20.17
CA ASP A 139 -20.23 -7.98 19.41
C ASP A 139 -19.77 -6.63 18.85
N ASN A 140 -18.69 -6.06 19.39
CA ASN A 140 -18.11 -4.79 18.95
C ASN A 140 -16.96 -4.96 17.95
N TRP A 141 -16.92 -6.08 17.21
CA TRP A 141 -15.84 -6.37 16.27
C TRP A 141 -15.69 -5.30 15.18
N GLN A 142 -16.77 -4.61 14.80
CA GLN A 142 -16.77 -3.54 13.80
C GLN A 142 -15.92 -2.34 14.24
N GLU A 143 -15.73 -2.11 15.55
CA GLU A 143 -14.85 -1.04 16.05
C GLU A 143 -13.38 -1.25 15.64
N LYS A 144 -13.00 -2.50 15.36
CA LYS A 144 -11.68 -2.84 14.81
C LYS A 144 -11.51 -2.46 13.35
N LYS A 145 -12.61 -2.08 12.68
CA LYS A 145 -12.68 -1.69 11.26
C LYS A 145 -12.03 -2.74 10.37
N PRO A 146 -12.40 -4.02 10.46
CA PRO A 146 -11.80 -5.04 9.61
C PRO A 146 -11.98 -4.67 8.14
N PHE A 147 -10.99 -5.01 7.33
CA PHE A 147 -11.00 -4.77 5.90
C PHE A 147 -10.97 -6.11 5.17
N ASN A 148 -12.13 -6.54 4.68
CA ASN A 148 -12.24 -7.79 3.96
C ASN A 148 -11.78 -7.61 2.51
N TRP A 149 -10.54 -7.96 2.23
CA TRP A 149 -9.90 -7.74 0.92
C TRP A 149 -10.67 -8.38 -0.25
N GLU A 150 -11.24 -9.58 -0.03
CA GLU A 150 -11.99 -10.34 -1.04
C GLU A 150 -13.35 -9.70 -1.39
N GLU A 151 -13.92 -8.93 -0.47
CA GLU A 151 -15.19 -8.21 -0.69
C GLU A 151 -14.93 -6.80 -1.20
N GLU A 152 -14.01 -6.09 -0.54
CA GLU A 152 -13.73 -4.69 -0.80
C GLU A 152 -13.06 -4.51 -2.17
N PHE A 153 -12.07 -5.34 -2.51
CA PHE A 153 -11.36 -5.31 -3.79
C PHE A 153 -11.59 -6.59 -4.59
N LYS A 154 -12.83 -7.08 -4.60
CA LYS A 154 -13.25 -8.35 -5.22
C LYS A 154 -12.65 -8.60 -6.59
N ASP A 155 -12.75 -7.65 -7.51
CA ASP A 155 -12.24 -7.85 -8.89
C ASP A 155 -10.72 -7.96 -8.94
N ILE A 156 -10.00 -7.24 -8.08
CA ILE A 156 -8.53 -7.31 -8.01
C ILE A 156 -8.10 -8.63 -7.38
N MET A 157 -8.73 -9.02 -6.26
CA MET A 157 -8.41 -10.26 -5.57
C MET A 157 -8.77 -11.49 -6.40
N ALA A 158 -9.89 -11.46 -7.13
CA ALA A 158 -10.26 -12.51 -8.09
C ALA A 158 -9.26 -12.67 -9.25
N ASN A 159 -8.50 -11.62 -9.58
CA ASN A 159 -7.41 -11.65 -10.55
C ASN A 159 -6.03 -11.91 -9.92
N GLY A 160 -6.01 -12.44 -8.68
CA GLY A 160 -4.80 -12.86 -7.98
C GLY A 160 -4.14 -11.78 -7.13
N GLY A 161 -4.69 -10.57 -7.07
CA GLY A 161 -4.18 -9.47 -6.24
C GLY A 161 -3.55 -8.33 -7.04
N PHE A 162 -2.81 -7.48 -6.32
CA PHE A 162 -2.21 -6.25 -6.85
C PHE A 162 -0.90 -6.54 -7.58
N ASP A 163 -0.64 -5.80 -8.66
CA ASP A 163 0.63 -5.83 -9.40
C ASP A 163 1.79 -5.28 -8.58
N VAL A 164 1.53 -4.23 -7.80
CA VAL A 164 2.52 -3.58 -6.93
C VAL A 164 1.91 -3.28 -5.58
N VAL A 165 2.58 -3.67 -4.51
CA VAL A 165 2.27 -3.22 -3.15
C VAL A 165 3.45 -2.43 -2.60
N ILE A 166 3.21 -1.19 -2.17
CA ILE A 166 4.25 -0.24 -1.82
C ILE A 166 3.83 0.59 -0.63
N GLY A 167 4.76 0.93 0.27
CA GLY A 167 4.44 1.87 1.34
C GLY A 167 5.50 2.01 2.43
N ASN A 168 5.14 2.78 3.45
CA ASN A 168 5.86 2.85 4.72
C ASN A 168 4.92 2.40 5.83
N PRO A 169 4.86 1.09 6.14
CA PRO A 169 3.94 0.58 7.14
C PRO A 169 4.28 1.16 8.52
N PRO A 170 3.31 1.21 9.46
CA PRO A 170 3.58 1.71 10.80
C PRO A 170 4.63 0.84 11.52
N HIS A 171 5.61 1.48 12.17
CA HIS A 171 6.68 0.80 12.91
C HIS A 171 6.31 0.69 14.40
N GLY A 172 6.03 -0.53 14.88
CA GLY A 172 5.74 -0.77 16.30
C GLY A 172 4.42 -0.17 16.79
N ALA A 173 3.39 -0.13 15.93
CA ALA A 173 2.04 0.21 16.37
C ALA A 173 1.60 -0.74 17.48
N LYS A 174 0.98 -0.19 18.54
CA LYS A 174 0.48 -0.97 19.66
C LYS A 174 -0.74 -1.77 19.22
N LEU A 175 -0.62 -3.09 19.23
CA LEU A 175 -1.73 -4.01 19.03
C LEU A 175 -2.25 -4.46 20.39
N ASP A 176 -3.57 -4.40 20.59
CA ASP A 176 -4.18 -4.92 21.81
C ASP A 176 -4.19 -6.44 21.84
N SER A 177 -4.36 -7.03 23.02
CA SER A 177 -4.26 -8.49 23.23
C SER A 177 -5.24 -9.29 22.38
N ARG A 178 -6.44 -8.77 22.10
CA ARG A 178 -7.42 -9.46 21.24
C ARG A 178 -6.94 -9.47 19.79
N THR A 179 -6.41 -8.34 19.31
CA THR A 179 -5.82 -8.25 17.97
C THR A 179 -4.61 -9.18 17.82
N ILE A 180 -3.74 -9.25 18.83
CA ILE A 180 -2.61 -10.19 18.83
C ILE A 180 -3.10 -11.64 18.81
N ASN A 181 -4.11 -11.97 19.60
CA ASN A 181 -4.69 -13.32 19.63
C ASN A 181 -5.27 -13.72 18.27
N TYR A 182 -6.08 -12.85 17.65
CA TYR A 182 -6.58 -13.05 16.29
C TYR A 182 -5.45 -13.25 15.28
N ILE A 183 -4.45 -12.36 15.24
CA ILE A 183 -3.33 -12.45 14.30
C ILE A 183 -2.53 -13.74 14.49
N SER A 184 -2.36 -14.18 15.74
CA SER A 184 -1.59 -15.40 16.06
C SER A 184 -2.28 -16.68 15.56
N HIS A 185 -3.60 -16.66 15.39
CA HIS A 185 -4.38 -17.79 14.88
C HIS A 185 -4.78 -17.64 13.41
N SER A 186 -4.51 -16.47 12.80
CA SER A 186 -4.74 -16.24 11.38
C SER A 186 -3.51 -16.58 10.54
N ASN A 187 -3.70 -16.65 9.22
CA ASN A 187 -2.60 -16.85 8.28
C ASN A 187 -1.58 -15.68 8.27
N LEU A 188 -1.85 -14.58 8.98
CA LEU A 188 -0.98 -13.41 9.08
C LEU A 188 0.03 -13.52 10.22
N GLY A 189 -0.18 -14.40 11.19
CA GLY A 189 0.69 -14.58 12.35
C GLY A 189 2.13 -14.86 11.96
N MET A 190 3.09 -14.36 12.74
CA MET A 190 4.50 -14.66 12.54
C MET A 190 5.18 -15.03 13.85
N GLU A 191 5.95 -16.10 13.80
CA GLU A 191 6.67 -16.61 14.96
C GLU A 191 7.63 -15.55 15.52
N GLY A 192 7.56 -15.34 16.83
CA GLY A 192 8.49 -14.48 17.56
C GLY A 192 8.30 -12.97 17.39
N SER A 193 7.31 -12.49 16.61
CA SER A 193 7.06 -11.05 16.48
C SER A 193 5.64 -10.66 16.09
N HIS A 194 5.13 -9.65 16.80
CA HIS A 194 3.91 -8.91 16.48
C HIS A 194 4.23 -7.49 16.01
N ASN A 195 5.45 -7.25 15.52
CA ASN A 195 5.80 -5.93 15.00
C ASN A 195 4.92 -5.61 13.79
N SER A 196 4.20 -4.48 13.85
CA SER A 196 3.26 -4.08 12.80
C SER A 196 3.91 -4.02 11.42
N ALA A 197 5.14 -3.53 11.27
CA ALA A 197 5.80 -3.44 9.97
C ALA A 197 6.03 -4.82 9.32
N ILE A 198 6.30 -5.85 10.13
CA ILE A 198 6.37 -7.24 9.66
C ILE A 198 5.00 -7.71 9.20
N LEU A 199 3.98 -7.49 10.02
CA LEU A 199 2.62 -7.96 9.72
C LEU A 199 2.12 -7.32 8.42
N PHE A 200 2.40 -6.04 8.21
CA PHE A 200 2.14 -5.36 6.94
C PHE A 200 2.98 -5.92 5.78
N THR A 201 4.24 -6.28 6.02
CA THR A 201 5.08 -6.92 5.00
C THR A 201 4.50 -8.26 4.56
N LYS A 202 4.09 -9.09 5.52
CA LYS A 202 3.44 -10.38 5.24
C LYS A 202 2.07 -10.19 4.59
N ARG A 203 1.29 -9.18 5.01
CA ARG A 203 0.04 -8.83 4.34
C ARG A 203 0.29 -8.42 2.89
N GLY A 204 1.32 -7.61 2.62
CA GLY A 204 1.71 -7.24 1.26
C GLY A 204 1.97 -8.47 0.39
N LEU A 205 2.73 -9.45 0.89
CA LEU A 205 2.94 -10.73 0.19
C LEU A 205 1.64 -11.45 -0.18
N GLN A 206 0.64 -11.44 0.72
CA GLN A 206 -0.65 -12.09 0.47
C GLN A 206 -1.53 -11.31 -0.53
N LEU A 207 -1.34 -10.00 -0.62
CA LEU A 207 -2.14 -9.12 -1.49
C LEU A 207 -1.52 -8.94 -2.87
N THR A 208 -0.24 -9.26 -3.04
CA THR A 208 0.45 -9.16 -4.32
C THR A 208 0.25 -10.42 -5.14
N ARG A 209 -0.09 -10.24 -6.41
CA ARG A 209 -0.20 -11.34 -7.36
C ARG A 209 1.13 -12.03 -7.61
N VAL A 210 1.09 -13.24 -8.17
CA VAL A 210 2.29 -13.92 -8.66
C VAL A 210 3.04 -13.03 -9.66
N GLN A 211 4.35 -12.88 -9.48
CA GLN A 211 5.23 -11.97 -10.25
C GLN A 211 4.96 -10.46 -10.04
N GLY A 212 4.11 -10.07 -9.09
CA GLY A 212 4.00 -8.69 -8.64
C GLY A 212 5.21 -8.25 -7.80
N LEU A 213 5.33 -6.94 -7.57
CA LEU A 213 6.42 -6.36 -6.77
C LEU A 213 5.91 -5.86 -5.42
N ILE A 214 6.73 -6.06 -4.38
CA ILE A 214 6.49 -5.49 -3.04
C ILE A 214 7.69 -4.68 -2.62
N THR A 215 7.45 -3.46 -2.14
CA THR A 215 8.49 -2.65 -1.52
C THR A 215 7.98 -1.93 -0.28
N PHE A 216 8.60 -2.20 0.87
CA PHE A 216 8.28 -1.51 2.12
C PHE A 216 9.49 -0.86 2.77
N VAL A 217 9.27 0.33 3.36
CA VAL A 217 10.22 0.95 4.29
C VAL A 217 10.01 0.33 5.67
N ILE A 218 10.95 -0.52 6.10
CA ILE A 218 10.88 -1.21 7.39
C ILE A 218 12.06 -0.83 8.31
N PRO A 219 11.92 -0.98 9.64
CA PRO A 219 13.00 -0.75 10.59
C PRO A 219 14.27 -1.56 10.27
N LYS A 220 15.44 -0.93 10.46
CA LYS A 220 16.77 -1.56 10.31
C LYS A 220 16.97 -2.79 11.20
N SER A 221 16.19 -2.93 12.27
CA SER A 221 16.16 -4.13 13.11
C SER A 221 15.82 -5.40 12.35
N PHE A 222 15.19 -5.30 11.17
CA PHE A 222 15.06 -6.40 10.22
C PHE A 222 16.40 -7.11 9.95
N CYS A 223 17.52 -6.38 9.89
CA CYS A 223 18.81 -6.95 9.49
C CYS A 223 19.52 -7.74 10.61
N TYR A 224 19.23 -7.47 11.89
CA TYR A 224 20.03 -7.99 13.00
C TYR A 224 19.23 -8.54 14.19
N SER A 225 17.95 -8.22 14.33
CA SER A 225 17.18 -8.63 15.50
C SER A 225 16.64 -10.05 15.37
N ASP A 226 16.68 -10.84 16.45
CA ASP A 226 16.16 -12.21 16.47
C ASP A 226 14.64 -12.28 16.30
N SER A 227 13.90 -11.28 16.79
CA SER A 227 12.44 -11.20 16.59
C SER A 227 12.05 -11.06 15.11
N TRP A 228 13.00 -10.72 14.24
CA TRP A 228 12.78 -10.60 12.79
C TRP A 228 13.27 -11.82 12.01
N LYS A 229 13.77 -12.87 12.68
CA LYS A 229 14.33 -14.06 12.03
C LYS A 229 13.32 -14.77 11.12
N ALA A 230 12.09 -14.97 11.60
CA ALA A 230 11.04 -15.58 10.80
C ALA A 230 10.70 -14.74 9.55
N ALA A 231 10.69 -13.41 9.68
CA ALA A 231 10.47 -12.50 8.55
C ALA A 231 11.58 -12.61 7.51
N ARG A 232 12.85 -12.62 7.96
CA ARG A 232 14.01 -12.79 7.08
C ARG A 232 13.94 -14.12 6.33
N LEU A 233 13.62 -15.21 7.01
CA LEU A 233 13.50 -16.53 6.38
C LEU A 233 12.37 -16.60 5.37
N LEU A 234 11.22 -15.99 5.68
CA LEU A 234 10.08 -15.87 4.78
C LEU A 234 10.47 -15.11 3.49
N LEU A 235 11.17 -13.99 3.63
CA LEU A 235 11.49 -13.11 2.50
C LEU A 235 12.74 -13.54 1.72
N TYR A 236 13.65 -14.32 2.32
CA TYR A 236 14.98 -14.58 1.76
C TYR A 236 14.95 -15.09 0.30
N LYS A 237 13.97 -15.92 -0.05
CA LYS A 237 13.85 -16.49 -1.41
C LYS A 237 13.27 -15.52 -2.45
N GLU A 238 12.47 -14.55 -1.99
CA GLU A 238 11.73 -13.60 -2.84
C GLU A 238 12.39 -12.21 -2.84
N LEU A 239 13.44 -12.00 -2.03
CA LEU A 239 14.08 -10.71 -1.84
C LEU A 239 14.91 -10.33 -3.05
N LEU A 240 14.42 -9.35 -3.82
CA LEU A 240 15.14 -8.80 -4.97
C LEU A 240 16.23 -7.79 -4.56
N THR A 241 15.89 -6.87 -3.65
CA THR A 241 16.77 -5.76 -3.25
C THR A 241 16.57 -5.43 -1.77
N LEU A 242 17.67 -5.19 -1.05
CA LEU A 242 17.67 -4.63 0.30
C LEU A 242 18.56 -3.39 0.31
N LEU A 243 17.98 -2.24 0.65
CA LEU A 243 18.68 -0.96 0.68
C LEU A 243 18.60 -0.33 2.07
N ASP A 244 19.74 0.09 2.59
CA ASP A 244 19.81 0.93 3.78
C ASP A 244 19.64 2.41 3.39
N VAL A 245 18.44 2.94 3.62
CA VAL A 245 18.11 4.35 3.36
C VAL A 245 18.58 5.29 4.47
N SER A 246 19.27 4.81 5.51
CA SER A 246 19.78 5.64 6.62
C SER A 246 21.15 6.28 6.35
N MET A 247 21.88 5.84 5.33
CA MET A 247 23.24 6.30 5.03
C MET A 247 23.43 6.93 3.64
N GLY A 248 22.40 6.94 2.81
CA GLY A 248 22.41 7.73 1.58
C GLY A 248 21.82 9.10 1.85
N PHE A 249 22.28 10.14 1.15
CA PHE A 249 21.77 11.51 1.19
C PHE A 249 22.28 12.41 2.33
N GLU A 250 23.57 12.29 2.69
CA GLU A 250 24.38 13.50 2.92
C GLU A 250 24.84 14.08 1.59
#